data_AF-A0A821JGM9-F1
#
_entry.id   AF-A0A821JGM9-F1
#
_cell.length_a   1.000
_cell.length_b   1.000
_cell.length_c   1.000
_cell.angle_alpha   90.00
_cell.angle_beta   90.00
_cell.angle_gamma   90.00
#
_symmetry.space_group_name_H-M   'P 1'
#
loop_
_entity.id
_entity.type
_entity.pdbx_description
1 polymer ?
#
loop_
_entity_poly.entity_id
_entity_poly.type
_entity_poly.pdbx_seq_one_letter_code
_entity_poly.pdbx_strand_id
1 'polypeptide(L)'
;LLDEVLSYFVHTVKVVRHLWSAWEDLVMLIDNEQKLYNLDLPKHWIRNVFYARCYVELHKPELCIYICKKLIQIGFHNSIYILLLQAKAYETGAELQLARTCCEDARIIVPYNLDSMDIFSNILFVLVN
;
A
#
# COMPACT_ATOMS: atom_id res chain seq x y z
N LEU A 1 4.23 -26.06 -3.31
CA LEU A 1 4.91 -25.13 -2.39
C LEU A 1 4.34 -23.72 -2.41
N LEU A 2 4.50 -22.89 -3.46
CA LEU A 2 3.97 -21.51 -3.44
C LEU A 2 2.44 -21.44 -3.32
N ASP A 3 1.70 -22.32 -3.98
CA ASP A 3 0.23 -22.36 -3.87
C ASP A 3 -0.25 -22.83 -2.49
N GLU A 4 0.51 -23.73 -1.84
CA GLU A 4 0.23 -24.18 -0.48
C GLU A 4 0.42 -23.02 0.50
N VAL A 5 1.53 -22.28 0.38
CA VAL A 5 1.80 -21.09 1.18
C VAL A 5 0.72 -20.02 0.97
N LEU A 6 0.29 -19.78 -0.28
CA LEU A 6 -0.81 -18.88 -0.59
C LEU A 6 -2.09 -19.28 0.14
N SER A 7 -2.48 -20.56 0.04
CA SER A 7 -3.67 -21.09 0.71
C SER A 7 -3.61 -20.96 2.23
N TYR A 8 -2.42 -21.15 2.81
CA TYR A 8 -2.19 -21.01 4.25
C TYR A 8 -2.43 -19.57 4.69
N PHE A 9 -1.81 -18.58 4.02
CA PHE A 9 -2.02 -17.18 4.38
C PHE A 9 -3.45 -16.70 4.12
N VAL A 10 -4.11 -17.17 3.06
CA VAL A 10 -5.54 -16.92 2.83
C VAL A 10 -6.38 -17.45 3.99
N HIS A 11 -6.07 -18.65 4.49
CA HIS A 11 -6.73 -19.18 5.69
C HIS A 11 -6.43 -18.33 6.93
N THR A 12 -5.17 -17.95 7.15
CA THR A 12 -4.75 -17.12 8.29
C THR A 12 -5.48 -15.79 8.33
N VAL A 13 -5.56 -15.06 7.22
CA VAL A 13 -6.24 -13.75 7.20
C VAL A 13 -7.75 -13.87 7.39
N LYS A 14 -8.37 -15.02 7.07
CA LYS A 14 -9.78 -15.29 7.39
C LYS A 14 -10.02 -15.47 8.88
N VAL A 15 -9.14 -16.22 9.55
CA VAL A 15 -9.23 -16.53 10.99
C VAL A 15 -8.79 -15.32 11.84
N VAL A 16 -7.68 -14.68 11.48
CA VAL A 16 -7.05 -13.58 12.23
C VAL A 16 -6.94 -12.33 11.35
N ARG A 17 -8.07 -11.67 11.10
CA ARG A 17 -8.20 -10.56 10.13
C ARG A 17 -7.33 -9.34 10.44
N HIS A 18 -6.96 -9.12 11.70
CA HIS A 18 -6.20 -7.95 12.14
C HIS A 18 -4.69 -8.15 12.10
N LEU A 19 -4.19 -9.36 11.83
CA LEU A 19 -2.78 -9.66 11.79
C LEU A 19 -2.16 -9.13 10.49
N TRP A 20 -1.70 -7.88 10.49
CA TRP A 20 -1.17 -7.22 9.28
C TRP A 20 0.00 -7.96 8.63
N SER A 21 0.89 -8.58 9.41
CA SER A 21 2.01 -9.34 8.86
C SER A 21 1.57 -10.47 7.91
N ALA A 22 0.47 -11.17 8.23
CA ALA A 22 -0.07 -12.20 7.34
C ALA A 22 -0.61 -11.62 6.01
N TRP A 23 -1.08 -10.37 6.03
CA TRP A 23 -1.49 -9.68 4.81
C TRP A 23 -0.27 -9.21 3.99
N GLU A 24 0.79 -8.71 4.62
CA GLU A 24 2.04 -8.34 3.92
C GLU A 24 2.72 -9.56 3.30
N ASP A 25 2.81 -10.68 4.03
CA ASP A 25 3.33 -11.93 3.48
C ASP A 25 2.50 -12.40 2.27
N LEU A 26 1.18 -12.21 2.33
CA LEU A 26 0.28 -12.53 1.21
C LEU A 26 0.53 -11.61 0.00
N VAL A 27 0.82 -10.31 0.20
CA VAL A 27 1.14 -9.38 -0.90
C VAL A 27 2.31 -9.90 -1.72
N MET A 28 3.36 -10.41 -1.06
CA MET A 28 4.57 -10.93 -1.72
C MET A 28 4.30 -12.13 -2.63
N LEU A 29 3.14 -12.79 -2.50
CA LEU A 29 2.75 -13.93 -3.30
C LEU A 29 1.88 -13.52 -4.51
N ILE A 30 1.52 -12.25 -4.65
CA ILE A 30 0.66 -11.74 -5.73
C ILE A 30 1.52 -11.13 -6.83
N ASP A 31 1.52 -11.78 -7.98
CA ASP A 31 2.32 -11.40 -9.16
C ASP A 31 1.46 -10.87 -10.32
N ASN A 32 0.14 -11.03 -10.26
CA ASN A 32 -0.79 -10.52 -11.26
C ASN A 32 -2.20 -10.29 -10.70
N GLU A 33 -2.99 -9.48 -11.41
CA GLU A 33 -4.36 -9.12 -11.03
C GLU A 33 -5.32 -10.32 -11.01
N GLN A 34 -5.14 -11.29 -11.93
CA GLN A 34 -5.99 -12.48 -11.97
C GLN A 34 -5.85 -13.30 -10.69
N LYS A 35 -4.62 -13.47 -10.19
CA LYS A 35 -4.34 -14.15 -8.92
C LYS A 35 -4.99 -13.40 -7.76
N LEU A 36 -4.86 -12.07 -7.73
CA LEU A 36 -5.48 -11.21 -6.72
C LEU A 36 -7.01 -11.35 -6.69
N TYR A 37 -7.67 -11.33 -7.86
CA TYR A 37 -9.13 -11.43 -7.97
C TYR A 37 -9.69 -12.81 -7.63
N ASN A 38 -8.89 -13.86 -7.78
CA ASN A 38 -9.28 -15.22 -7.46
C ASN A 38 -9.16 -15.56 -5.96
N LEU A 39 -8.57 -14.67 -5.14
CA LEU A 39 -8.46 -14.91 -3.71
C LEU A 39 -9.83 -14.77 -3.03
N ASP A 40 -10.22 -15.82 -2.31
CA ASP A 40 -11.36 -15.75 -1.39
C ASP A 40 -10.92 -15.07 -0.08
N LEU A 41 -11.07 -13.74 -0.01
CA LEU A 41 -10.64 -12.92 1.13
C LEU A 41 -11.82 -12.44 1.99
N PRO A 42 -11.66 -12.37 3.33
CA PRO A 42 -12.74 -11.95 4.22
C PRO A 42 -13.19 -10.51 3.91
N LYS A 43 -14.50 -10.25 4.01
CA LYS A 43 -15.06 -8.90 3.88
C LYS A 43 -14.74 -8.08 5.13
N HIS A 44 -13.57 -7.45 5.13
CA HIS A 44 -13.05 -6.65 6.23
C HIS A 44 -12.34 -5.39 5.71
N TRP A 45 -12.28 -4.32 6.50
CA TRP A 45 -11.72 -3.04 6.03
C TRP A 45 -10.23 -3.14 5.66
N ILE A 46 -9.46 -3.97 6.38
CA ILE A 46 -8.03 -4.24 6.11
C ILE A 46 -7.82 -4.79 4.70
N ARG A 47 -8.81 -5.50 4.13
CA ARG A 47 -8.73 -6.00 2.75
C ARG A 47 -8.52 -4.86 1.74
N ASN A 48 -9.05 -3.67 2.00
CA ASN A 48 -8.83 -2.52 1.14
C ASN A 48 -7.36 -2.05 1.19
N VAL A 49 -6.77 -2.02 2.39
CA VAL A 49 -5.35 -1.69 2.57
C VAL A 49 -4.47 -2.72 1.86
N PHE A 50 -4.79 -4.00 1.99
CA PHE A 50 -4.15 -5.09 1.25
C PHE A 50 -4.23 -4.90 -0.27
N TYR A 51 -5.39 -4.52 -0.82
CA TYR A 51 -5.51 -4.24 -2.25
C TYR A 51 -4.65 -3.06 -2.69
N ALA A 52 -4.64 -1.95 -1.96
CA ALA A 52 -3.76 -0.81 -2.26
C ALA A 52 -2.29 -1.24 -2.26
N ARG A 53 -1.88 -2.01 -1.25
CA ARG A 53 -0.52 -2.54 -1.12
C ARG A 53 -0.13 -3.48 -2.27
N CYS A 54 -1.04 -4.34 -2.74
CA CYS A 54 -0.83 -5.18 -3.93
C CYS A 54 -0.70 -4.33 -5.20
N TYR A 55 -1.52 -3.30 -5.37
CA TYR A 55 -1.47 -2.45 -6.57
C TYR A 55 -0.19 -1.62 -6.67
N VAL A 56 0.50 -1.35 -5.55
CA VAL A 56 1.87 -0.83 -5.59
C VAL A 56 2.81 -1.83 -6.27
N GLU A 57 2.83 -3.09 -5.81
CA GLU A 57 3.72 -4.13 -6.37
C GLU A 57 3.38 -4.48 -7.83
N LEU A 58 2.09 -4.39 -8.20
CA LEU A 58 1.62 -4.65 -9.56
C LEU A 58 1.80 -3.43 -10.49
N HIS A 59 2.42 -2.35 -10.03
CA HIS A 59 2.59 -1.09 -10.78
C HIS A 59 1.26 -0.55 -11.35
N LYS A 60 0.20 -0.56 -10.53
CA LYS A 60 -1.15 -0.03 -10.85
C LYS A 60 -1.44 1.22 -10.00
N PRO A 61 -0.77 2.35 -10.26
CA PRO A 61 -0.82 3.52 -9.39
C PRO A 61 -2.25 4.08 -9.25
N GLU A 62 -3.02 4.13 -10.33
CA GLU A 62 -4.39 4.64 -10.34
C GLU A 62 -5.31 3.90 -9.35
N LEU A 63 -5.21 2.57 -9.27
CA LEU A 63 -6.02 1.74 -8.38
C LEU A 63 -5.61 1.90 -6.92
N CYS A 64 -4.30 1.99 -6.64
CA CYS A 64 -3.81 2.28 -5.30
C CYS A 64 -4.30 3.66 -4.83
N ILE A 65 -4.13 4.70 -5.66
CA ILE A 65 -4.56 6.07 -5.36
C ILE A 65 -6.07 6.12 -5.10
N TYR A 66 -6.87 5.44 -5.92
CA TYR A 66 -8.31 5.36 -5.73
C TYR A 66 -8.68 4.81 -4.34
N ILE A 67 -8.06 3.70 -3.94
CA ILE A 67 -8.33 3.08 -2.64
C ILE A 67 -7.84 3.98 -1.50
N CYS A 68 -6.64 4.53 -1.58
CA CYS A 68 -6.11 5.45 -0.57
C CYS A 68 -7.03 6.66 -0.38
N LYS A 69 -7.51 7.29 -1.47
CA LYS A 69 -8.47 8.41 -1.40
C LYS A 69 -9.76 8.01 -0.68
N LYS A 70 -10.29 6.80 -0.94
CA LYS A 70 -11.48 6.30 -0.23
C LYS A 70 -11.22 6.06 1.25
N LEU A 71 -10.07 5.49 1.61
CA LEU A 71 -9.68 5.27 3.01
C LEU A 71 -9.53 6.60 3.75
N ILE A 72 -8.87 7.59 3.14
CA ILE A 72 -8.72 8.94 3.69
C ILE A 72 -10.10 9.58 3.96
N GLN A 73 -11.03 9.49 2.99
CA GLN A 73 -12.39 10.03 3.12
C GLN A 73 -13.20 9.43 4.27
N ILE A 74 -12.95 8.17 4.64
CA ILE A 74 -13.69 7.48 5.72
C ILE A 74 -12.99 7.54 7.08
N GLY A 75 -11.89 8.29 7.22
CA GLY A 75 -11.25 8.57 8.51
C GLY A 75 -9.76 8.26 8.61
N PHE A 76 -9.11 7.71 7.57
CA PHE A 76 -7.68 7.37 7.60
C PHE A 76 -6.75 8.53 7.17
N HIS A 77 -7.21 9.77 7.20
CA HIS A 77 -6.44 10.94 6.74
C HIS A 77 -5.13 11.17 7.52
N ASN A 78 -5.05 10.74 8.78
CA ASN A 78 -3.82 10.81 9.59
C ASN A 78 -2.99 9.51 9.57
N SER A 79 -3.37 8.53 8.74
CA SER A 79 -2.62 7.28 8.63
C SER A 79 -1.38 7.48 7.76
N ILE A 80 -0.22 7.56 8.39
CA ILE A 80 1.09 7.69 7.73
C ILE A 80 1.29 6.58 6.70
N TYR A 81 0.92 5.35 7.06
CA TYR A 81 1.04 4.20 6.17
C TYR A 81 0.22 4.39 4.86
N ILE A 82 -1.02 4.90 4.96
CA ILE A 82 -1.86 5.16 3.78
C ILE A 82 -1.31 6.33 2.95
N LEU A 83 -0.80 7.39 3.60
CA LEU A 83 -0.15 8.51 2.92
C LEU A 83 1.10 8.04 2.15
N LEU A 84 1.91 7.17 2.74
CA LEU A 84 3.13 6.67 2.11
C LEU A 84 2.84 5.66 0.98
N LEU A 85 1.80 4.82 1.11
CA LEU A 85 1.31 4.03 -0.01
C LEU A 85 0.86 4.91 -1.19
N GLN A 86 0.16 6.00 -0.88
CA GLN A 86 -0.26 6.97 -1.89
C GLN A 86 0.94 7.69 -2.52
N ALA A 87 1.95 8.07 -1.73
CA ALA A 87 3.18 8.68 -2.23
C ALA A 87 3.90 7.75 -3.22
N LYS A 88 4.06 6.47 -2.87
CA LYS A 88 4.69 5.46 -3.74
C LYS A 88 3.91 5.24 -5.03
N ALA A 89 2.59 5.27 -4.97
CA ALA A 89 1.75 5.18 -6.15
C ALA A 89 1.91 6.42 -7.05
N TYR A 90 1.93 7.64 -6.49
CA TYR A 90 2.20 8.85 -7.26
C TYR A 90 3.61 8.88 -7.87
N GLU A 91 4.63 8.41 -7.14
CA GLU A 91 5.99 8.25 -7.67
C GLU A 91 6.00 7.32 -8.88
N THR A 92 5.36 6.15 -8.77
CA THR A 92 5.24 5.17 -9.86
C THR A 92 4.49 5.74 -11.07
N GLY A 93 3.49 6.60 -10.83
CA GLY A 93 2.73 7.31 -11.86
C GLY A 93 3.39 8.58 -12.41
N ALA A 94 4.62 8.90 -12.00
CA ALA A 94 5.35 10.13 -12.33
C ALA A 94 4.66 11.44 -11.88
N GLU A 95 3.74 11.38 -10.93
CA GLU A 95 3.09 12.55 -10.31
C GLU A 95 3.90 13.04 -9.09
N LEU A 96 5.18 13.35 -9.32
CA LEU A 96 6.18 13.57 -8.26
C LEU A 96 5.85 14.70 -7.27
N GLN A 97 5.15 15.75 -7.72
CA GLN A 97 4.74 16.84 -6.83
C GLN A 97 3.70 16.36 -5.81
N LEU A 98 2.74 15.53 -6.23
CA LEU A 98 1.76 14.96 -5.31
C LEU A 98 2.40 13.93 -4.38
N ALA A 99 3.34 13.12 -4.90
CA ALA A 99 4.13 12.21 -4.09
C ALA A 99 4.88 12.95 -2.97
N ARG A 100 5.53 14.08 -3.33
CA ARG A 100 6.20 14.97 -2.38
C ARG A 100 5.25 15.48 -1.30
N THR A 101 4.07 16.00 -1.68
CA THR A 101 3.09 16.50 -0.71
C THR A 101 2.68 15.42 0.28
N CYS A 102 2.41 14.19 -0.18
CA CYS A 102 2.10 13.07 0.70
C CYS A 102 3.23 12.76 1.70
N CYS A 103 4.50 12.81 1.25
CA CYS A 103 5.66 12.63 2.13
C CYS A 103 5.83 13.78 3.13
N GLU A 104 5.61 15.02 2.72
CA GLU A 104 5.67 16.19 3.60
C GLU A 104 4.57 16.14 4.67
N ASP A 105 3.33 15.79 4.29
CA ASP A 105 2.20 15.59 5.21
C ASP A 105 2.50 14.47 6.22
N ALA A 106 3.05 13.34 5.76
CA ALA A 106 3.45 12.23 6.63
C ALA A 106 4.50 12.66 7.68
N ARG A 107 5.45 13.53 7.29
CA ARG A 107 6.48 14.06 8.20
C ARG A 107 5.94 15.08 9.19
N ILE A 108 4.90 15.84 8.84
CA ILE A 108 4.22 16.71 9.81
C ILE A 108 3.59 15.87 10.93
N ILE A 109 3.02 14.71 10.58
CA ILE A 109 2.39 13.80 11.55
C ILE A 109 3.43 13.10 12.42
N VAL A 110 4.49 12.51 11.82
CA VAL A 110 5.60 11.88 12.55
C VAL A 110 6.95 12.33 11.97
N PRO A 111 7.58 13.36 12.56
CA PRO A 111 8.79 13.98 11.99
C PRO A 111 10.05 13.11 12.05
N TYR A 112 10.04 12.06 12.88
CA TYR A 112 11.18 11.16 13.10
C TYR A 112 11.01 9.80 12.42
N ASN A 113 10.00 9.61 11.57
CA ASN A 113 9.81 8.36 10.83
C ASN A 113 10.85 8.24 9.71
N LEU A 114 11.61 7.15 9.70
CA LEU A 114 12.65 6.89 8.70
C LEU A 114 12.26 5.83 7.66
N ASP A 115 11.14 5.13 7.86
CA ASP A 115 10.77 3.93 7.08
C ASP A 115 10.54 4.18 5.58
N SER A 116 10.39 5.44 5.16
CA SER A 116 10.16 5.80 3.74
C SER A 116 11.01 6.99 3.29
N MET A 117 12.15 7.20 3.97
CA MET A 117 13.09 8.25 3.60
C MET A 117 13.81 7.96 2.30
N ASP A 118 13.96 6.69 1.92
CA ASP A 118 14.47 6.27 0.62
C ASP A 118 13.60 6.81 -0.53
N ILE A 119 12.29 6.55 -0.47
CA ILE A 119 11.30 7.03 -1.43
C ILE A 119 11.32 8.56 -1.49
N PHE A 120 11.29 9.22 -0.34
CA PHE A 120 11.26 10.67 -0.30
C PHE A 120 12.54 11.29 -0.88
N SER A 121 13.71 10.72 -0.58
CA SER A 121 14.98 11.19 -1.12
C SER A 121 15.06 11.04 -2.64
N ASN A 122 14.53 9.93 -3.19
CA ASN A 122 14.45 9.71 -4.63
C ASN A 122 13.55 10.75 -5.30
N ILE A 123 12.35 10.99 -4.75
CA ILE A 123 11.42 12.02 -5.26
C ILE A 123 12.10 13.39 -5.31
N LEU A 124 12.78 13.79 -4.23
CA LEU A 124 13.47 15.08 -4.16
C LEU A 124 14.63 15.16 -5.17
N PHE A 125 15.40 14.07 -5.31
CA PHE A 125 16.51 14.03 -6.27
C PHE A 125 16.05 14.26 -7.70
N VAL A 126 14.96 13.59 -8.12
CA VAL A 126 14.39 13.72 -9.47
C VAL A 126 13.72 15.08 -9.69
N LEU A 127 13.20 15.72 -8.63
CA LEU A 127 12.59 17.05 -8.77
C LEU A 127 13.62 18.19 -8.85
N VAL A 128 14.84 17.97 -8.33
CA VAL A 128 15.91 18.98 -8.31
C VAL A 128 16.78 18.95 -9.56
N ASN A 129 16.84 17.80 -10.25
CA ASN A 129 17.62 17.60 -11.48
C ASN A 129 16.71 17.47 -12.70
#